data_AF-A0A2M9D302-F1
#
_entry.id   AF-A0A2M9D302-F1
#
_cell.length_a   1.000
_cell.length_b   1.000
_cell.length_c   1.000
_cell.angle_alpha   90.00
_cell.angle_beta   90.00
_cell.angle_gamma   90.00
#
_symmetry.space_group_name_H-M   'P 1'
#
loop_
_entity.id
_entity.type
_entity.pdbx_description
1 polymer ?
#
loop_
_entity_poly.entity_id
_entity_poly.type
_entity_poly.pdbx_seq_one_letter_code
_entity_poly.pdbx_strand_id
1 'polypeptide(L)'
;MISSACTRTTALAALALAVACAVTGCSSPSTSNNTSELSTTPPASSSPDAATFFPDVEEVGVTPSGTNLFDFAVTISSPYDTPEQYADGWRVVAPDGTVLGEHTLSHDHANEQPFTRTQAGVEIPEGITEVTIEGRDQANGYGGTTVSVELPGR
;
A
#
# COMPACT_ATOMS: atom_id res chain seq x y z
N MET A 1 -33.74 -12.17 35.56
CA MET A 1 -33.99 -10.78 36.03
C MET A 1 -32.74 -9.99 35.66
N ILE A 2 -32.67 -8.98 34.82
CA ILE A 2 -33.59 -8.14 34.02
C ILE A 2 -32.78 -7.70 32.79
N SER A 3 -33.38 -7.81 31.60
CA SER A 3 -32.88 -7.25 30.34
C SER A 3 -32.90 -5.73 30.33
N SER A 4 -32.02 -5.08 29.57
CA SER A 4 -32.31 -3.76 28.99
C SER A 4 -31.48 -3.52 27.72
N ALA A 5 -32.15 -3.63 26.58
CA ALA A 5 -31.72 -3.11 25.29
C ALA A 5 -32.30 -1.68 25.13
N CYS A 6 -31.46 -0.71 24.77
CA CYS A 6 -31.90 0.65 24.46
C CYS A 6 -31.95 0.82 22.95
N THR A 7 -33.16 0.81 22.40
CA THR A 7 -33.48 1.11 20.99
C THR A 7 -33.53 2.63 20.82
N ARG A 8 -32.89 3.18 19.79
CA ARG A 8 -33.14 4.55 19.33
C ARG A 8 -33.21 4.66 17.80
N THR A 9 -34.46 4.53 17.34
CA THR A 9 -35.18 5.43 16.43
C THR A 9 -34.45 6.01 15.21
N THR A 10 -34.89 5.50 14.05
CA THR A 10 -34.74 6.05 12.70
C THR A 10 -35.43 7.41 12.52
N ALA A 11 -34.81 8.34 11.79
CA ALA A 11 -35.49 9.48 11.18
C ALA A 11 -35.25 9.45 9.67
N LEU A 12 -36.34 9.26 8.91
CA LEU A 12 -36.39 9.47 7.47
C LEU A 12 -36.42 10.98 7.17
N ALA A 13 -35.61 11.42 6.21
CA ALA A 13 -35.86 12.65 5.49
C ALA A 13 -35.60 12.39 3.99
N ALA A 14 -36.70 12.21 3.27
CA ALA A 14 -36.73 12.23 1.82
C ALA A 14 -36.73 13.69 1.36
N LEU A 15 -35.90 14.05 0.38
CA LEU A 15 -36.19 15.16 -0.52
C LEU A 15 -35.58 14.90 -1.88
N ALA A 16 -36.44 14.47 -2.81
CA ALA A 16 -36.17 14.44 -4.22
C ALA A 16 -36.32 15.85 -4.80
N LEU A 17 -35.40 16.27 -5.65
CA LEU A 17 -35.69 17.31 -6.64
C LEU A 17 -34.87 17.07 -7.91
N ALA A 18 -35.50 16.39 -8.87
CA ALA A 18 -35.04 16.37 -10.25
C ALA A 18 -35.47 17.69 -10.91
N VAL A 19 -34.53 18.41 -11.51
CA VAL A 19 -34.81 19.54 -12.40
C VAL A 19 -34.07 19.28 -13.70
N ALA A 20 -34.82 18.83 -14.71
CA ALA A 20 -34.42 18.86 -16.10
C ALA A 20 -35.07 20.10 -16.73
N CYS A 21 -34.27 20.97 -17.33
CA CYS A 21 -34.77 22.04 -18.19
C CYS A 21 -33.88 22.08 -19.43
N ALA A 22 -34.42 21.61 -20.55
CA ALA A 22 -33.84 21.76 -21.87
C ALA A 22 -34.30 23.10 -22.45
N VAL A 23 -33.35 23.92 -22.93
CA VAL A 23 -33.63 24.97 -23.90
C VAL A 23 -32.52 25.02 -24.96
N THR A 24 -32.95 24.79 -26.19
CA THR A 24 -32.28 24.97 -27.47
C THR A 24 -31.91 26.43 -27.74
N GLY A 25 -30.76 26.68 -28.38
CA GLY A 25 -30.45 27.96 -29.01
C GLY A 25 -29.09 28.01 -29.70
N CYS A 26 -29.08 27.87 -31.02
CA CYS A 26 -27.90 27.91 -31.90
C CYS A 26 -27.42 29.35 -32.18
N SER A 27 -26.10 29.53 -32.33
CA SER A 27 -25.51 30.57 -33.20
C SER A 27 -24.04 30.23 -33.49
N SER A 28 -23.75 29.80 -34.72
CA SER A 28 -22.39 29.69 -35.27
C SER A 28 -21.96 31.03 -35.89
N PRO A 29 -20.65 31.31 -35.94
CA PRO A 29 -20.10 31.67 -37.24
C PRO A 29 -18.88 30.83 -37.62
N SER A 30 -18.91 30.40 -38.87
CA SER A 30 -17.88 29.67 -39.59
C SER A 30 -16.59 30.49 -39.76
N THR A 31 -15.43 29.87 -39.58
CA THR A 31 -14.25 30.13 -40.41
C THR A 31 -13.48 28.83 -40.60
N SER A 32 -13.33 28.50 -41.87
CA SER A 32 -12.76 27.29 -42.47
C SER A 32 -11.29 27.05 -42.14
N ASN A 33 -10.86 25.78 -42.09
CA ASN A 33 -10.05 25.20 -43.18
C ASN A 33 -9.64 23.73 -42.95
N ASN A 34 -9.80 22.96 -44.03
CA ASN A 34 -9.10 21.73 -44.44
C ASN A 34 -9.39 20.36 -43.79
N THR A 35 -10.21 19.58 -44.50
CA THR A 35 -9.85 18.33 -45.20
C THR A 35 -8.98 17.30 -44.46
N SER A 36 -9.59 16.20 -44.01
CA SER A 36 -9.39 14.85 -44.58
C SER A 36 -10.11 13.80 -43.73
N GLU A 37 -11.00 13.05 -44.35
CA GLU A 37 -11.57 11.82 -43.80
C GLU A 37 -10.47 10.78 -43.56
N LEU A 38 -10.45 10.16 -42.38
CA LEU A 38 -10.19 8.72 -42.29
C LEU A 38 -10.71 8.17 -40.97
N SER A 39 -11.66 7.26 -41.07
CA SER A 39 -12.06 6.38 -40.00
C SER A 39 -10.85 5.62 -39.44
N THR A 40 -10.60 5.77 -38.15
CA THR A 40 -10.02 4.69 -37.33
C THR A 40 -10.55 4.91 -35.92
N THR A 41 -11.50 4.06 -35.55
CA THR A 41 -11.77 3.69 -34.16
C THR A 41 -10.43 3.56 -33.43
N PRO A 42 -10.17 4.32 -32.35
CA PRO A 42 -9.02 4.00 -31.51
C PRO A 42 -9.24 2.55 -31.03
N PRO A 43 -8.27 1.64 -31.22
CA PRO A 43 -8.36 0.36 -30.54
C PRO A 43 -8.51 0.66 -29.05
N ALA A 44 -9.32 -0.15 -28.36
CA ALA A 44 -9.33 -0.20 -26.91
C ALA A 44 -7.87 -0.17 -26.46
N SER A 45 -7.48 0.96 -25.87
CA SER A 45 -6.12 1.22 -25.43
C SER A 45 -5.91 0.34 -24.21
N SER A 46 -5.54 -0.91 -24.47
CA SER A 46 -4.79 -1.71 -23.51
C SER A 46 -3.49 -0.95 -23.28
N SER A 47 -3.52 -0.01 -22.33
CA SER A 47 -2.30 0.57 -21.77
C SER A 47 -1.42 -0.60 -21.35
N PRO A 48 -0.13 -0.60 -21.72
CA PRO A 48 0.78 -1.60 -21.20
C PRO A 48 0.72 -1.50 -19.68
N ASP A 49 0.44 -2.64 -19.06
CA ASP A 49 0.54 -2.94 -17.63
C ASP A 49 1.36 -1.87 -16.88
N ALA A 50 0.68 -0.98 -16.15
CA ALA A 50 1.37 0.04 -15.35
C ALA A 50 2.25 -0.71 -14.36
N ALA A 51 3.57 -0.67 -14.56
CA ALA A 51 4.52 -1.36 -13.70
C ALA A 51 4.24 -0.96 -12.25
N THR A 52 3.83 -1.94 -11.45
CA THR A 52 3.57 -1.72 -10.02
C THR A 52 4.92 -1.69 -9.32
N PHE A 53 5.21 -0.57 -8.67
CA PHE A 53 6.41 -0.39 -7.86
C PHE A 53 6.16 -0.86 -6.43
N PHE A 54 7.22 -1.30 -5.77
CA PHE A 54 7.21 -1.72 -4.38
C PHE A 54 8.53 -1.28 -3.73
N PRO A 55 8.58 -1.13 -2.40
CA PRO A 55 9.84 -0.96 -1.72
C PRO A 55 10.62 -2.28 -1.67
N ASP A 56 11.94 -2.17 -1.71
CA ASP A 56 12.86 -3.29 -1.63
C ASP A 56 13.48 -3.36 -0.23
N VAL A 57 13.50 -4.54 0.38
CA VAL A 57 14.33 -4.80 1.56
C VAL A 57 15.74 -5.08 1.07
N GLU A 58 16.70 -4.24 1.46
CA GLU A 58 18.08 -4.34 0.99
C GLU A 58 18.99 -5.10 1.96
N GLU A 59 18.78 -4.90 3.27
CA GLU A 59 19.58 -5.52 4.32
C GLU A 59 18.75 -5.73 5.59
N VAL A 60 19.03 -6.81 6.31
CA VAL A 60 18.41 -7.09 7.61
C VAL A 60 19.49 -7.53 8.60
N GLY A 61 19.68 -6.75 9.66
CA GLY A 61 20.45 -7.14 10.85
C GLY A 61 19.54 -7.77 11.90
N VAL A 62 19.95 -8.89 12.49
CA VAL A 62 19.19 -9.61 13.52
C VAL A 62 19.98 -9.64 14.82
N THR A 63 19.35 -9.23 15.93
CA THR A 63 19.95 -9.29 17.27
C THR A 63 19.00 -10.01 18.24
N PRO A 64 19.44 -11.07 18.94
CA PRO A 64 18.64 -11.65 20.01
C PRO A 64 18.55 -10.67 21.18
N SER A 65 17.33 -10.37 21.65
CA SER A 65 17.06 -9.41 22.72
C SER A 65 16.45 -10.05 23.98
N GLY A 66 16.17 -11.36 23.95
CA GLY A 66 15.69 -12.14 25.10
C GLY A 66 15.38 -13.59 24.72
N THR A 67 14.73 -14.33 25.62
CA THR A 67 14.23 -15.68 25.30
C THR A 67 13.16 -15.57 24.22
N ASN A 68 13.43 -16.13 23.04
CA ASN A 68 12.52 -16.10 21.88
C ASN A 68 12.24 -14.69 21.34
N LEU A 69 13.03 -13.67 21.72
CA LEU A 69 12.83 -12.29 21.28
C LEU A 69 14.00 -11.84 20.40
N PHE A 70 13.66 -11.21 19.28
CA PHE A 70 14.62 -10.71 18.31
C PHE A 70 14.29 -9.28 17.89
N ASP A 71 15.34 -8.50 17.68
CA ASP A 71 15.28 -7.16 17.11
C ASP A 71 15.80 -7.23 15.67
N PHE A 72 15.06 -6.58 14.76
CA PHE A 72 15.37 -6.54 13.34
C PHE A 72 15.70 -5.10 12.93
N ALA A 73 16.94 -4.84 12.53
CA ALA A 73 17.34 -3.61 11.88
C ALA A 73 17.17 -3.79 10.37
N VAL A 74 16.12 -3.20 9.81
CA VAL A 74 15.73 -3.38 8.40
C VAL A 74 16.12 -2.15 7.61
N THR A 75 16.98 -2.34 6.61
CA THR A 75 17.29 -1.33 5.60
C THR A 75 16.35 -1.53 4.42
N ILE A 76 15.57 -0.51 4.12
CA ILE A 76 14.55 -0.51 3.06
C ILE A 76 14.82 0.64 2.10
N SER A 77 14.60 0.41 0.82
CA SER A 77 14.57 1.44 -0.21
C SER A 77 13.21 1.51 -0.88
N SER A 78 12.82 2.72 -1.28
CA SER A 78 11.56 2.99 -1.95
C SER A 78 11.82 3.71 -3.27
N PRO A 79 11.18 3.30 -4.38
CA PRO A 79 11.30 3.98 -5.66
C PRO A 79 10.54 5.31 -5.70
N TYR A 80 9.72 5.59 -4.69
CA TYR A 80 8.93 6.82 -4.57
C TYR A 80 9.76 7.98 -4.01
N ASP A 81 9.74 9.11 -4.71
CA ASP A 81 10.49 10.34 -4.41
C ASP A 81 9.59 11.51 -3.96
N THR A 82 8.31 11.22 -3.69
CA THR A 82 7.30 12.19 -3.27
C THR A 82 6.54 11.69 -2.02
N PRO A 83 5.95 12.58 -1.20
CA PRO A 83 5.25 12.19 0.02
C PRO A 83 3.88 11.52 -0.22
N GLU A 84 3.34 11.56 -1.44
CA GLU A 84 2.03 11.00 -1.77
C GLU A 84 1.99 9.46 -1.73
N GLN A 85 3.14 8.81 -1.95
CA GLN A 85 3.28 7.37 -1.86
C GLN A 85 4.67 7.04 -1.31
N TYR A 86 4.73 6.18 -0.30
CA TYR A 86 6.00 5.79 0.30
C TYR A 86 5.89 4.39 0.92
N ALA A 87 7.05 3.81 1.28
CA ALA A 87 7.09 2.59 2.07
C ALA A 87 6.51 2.84 3.47
N ASP A 88 5.37 2.25 3.79
CA ASP A 88 4.68 2.49 5.08
C ASP A 88 4.94 1.40 6.13
N GLY A 89 5.81 0.43 5.82
CA GLY A 89 6.20 -0.57 6.79
C GLY A 89 6.87 -1.80 6.20
N TRP A 90 7.04 -2.79 7.06
CA TRP A 90 7.44 -4.14 6.71
C TRP A 90 6.84 -5.15 7.70
N ARG A 91 6.98 -6.43 7.38
CA ARG A 91 6.62 -7.53 8.29
C ARG A 91 7.71 -8.60 8.36
N VAL A 92 7.72 -9.32 9.47
CA VAL A 92 8.53 -10.52 9.72
C VAL A 92 7.64 -11.74 9.53
N VAL A 93 8.01 -12.64 8.62
CA VAL A 93 7.19 -13.79 8.22
C VAL A 93 7.94 -15.10 8.49
N ALA A 94 7.26 -16.06 9.10
CA ALA A 94 7.75 -17.41 9.29
C ALA A 94 7.74 -18.22 7.98
N PRO A 95 8.48 -19.34 7.88
CA PRO A 95 8.51 -20.17 6.67
C PRO A 95 7.15 -20.74 6.24
N ASP A 96 6.19 -20.84 7.16
CA ASP A 96 4.83 -21.29 6.87
C ASP A 96 3.87 -20.16 6.42
N GLY A 97 4.38 -18.93 6.32
CA GLY A 97 3.62 -17.73 5.96
C GLY A 97 2.99 -17.01 7.15
N THR A 98 3.19 -17.47 8.39
CA THR A 98 2.68 -16.78 9.59
C THR A 98 3.39 -15.45 9.80
N VAL A 99 2.64 -14.37 10.00
CA VAL A 99 3.21 -13.06 10.36
C VAL A 99 3.56 -13.04 11.85
N LEU A 100 4.84 -12.89 12.16
CA LEU A 100 5.38 -12.86 13.52
C LEU A 100 5.45 -11.45 14.10
N GLY A 101 5.50 -10.44 13.24
CA GLY A 101 5.47 -9.04 13.64
C GLY A 101 5.38 -8.10 12.46
N GLU A 102 4.89 -6.89 12.71
CA GLU A 102 4.78 -5.82 11.71
C GLU A 102 5.32 -4.51 12.27
N HIS A 103 5.93 -3.71 11.40
CA HIS A 103 6.39 -2.37 11.73
C HIS A 103 5.74 -1.36 10.79
N THR A 104 5.25 -0.25 11.35
CA THR A 104 4.61 0.83 10.59
C THR A 104 5.49 2.07 10.57
N LEU A 105 5.69 2.64 9.39
CA LEU A 105 6.36 3.92 9.15
C LEU A 105 5.28 4.99 8.91
N SER A 106 5.25 6.00 9.78
CA SER A 106 4.14 6.97 9.82
C SER A 106 4.33 8.23 8.96
N HIS A 107 5.46 8.35 8.25
CA HIS A 107 5.77 9.48 7.38
C HIS A 107 6.62 9.02 6.19
N ASP A 108 6.71 9.87 5.17
CA ASP A 108 7.55 9.62 4.03
C ASP A 108 9.04 9.69 4.37
N HIS A 109 9.85 9.01 3.56
CA HIS A 109 11.31 9.00 3.67
C HIS A 109 11.96 9.34 2.33
N ALA A 110 11.28 10.08 1.44
CA ALA A 110 11.75 10.32 0.06
C ALA A 110 13.17 10.91 -0.02
N ASN A 111 13.58 11.68 1.01
CA ASN A 111 14.89 12.34 1.09
C ASN A 111 15.96 11.55 1.86
N GLU A 112 15.65 10.32 2.28
CA GLU A 112 16.50 9.46 3.12
C GLU A 112 16.43 8.03 2.57
N GLN A 113 16.83 7.80 1.31
CA GLN A 113 16.82 6.47 0.69
C GLN A 113 18.25 5.99 0.36
N PRO A 114 18.61 4.74 0.70
CA PRO A 114 17.90 3.84 1.61
C PRO A 114 17.97 4.34 3.06
N PHE A 115 17.09 3.83 3.92
CA PHE A 115 17.12 4.08 5.36
C PHE A 115 16.93 2.81 6.17
N THR A 116 17.46 2.83 7.40
CA THR A 116 17.33 1.71 8.35
C THR A 116 16.43 2.11 9.51
N ARG A 117 15.52 1.22 9.90
CA ARG A 117 14.73 1.33 11.13
C ARG A 117 14.70 0.00 11.85
N THR A 118 14.51 0.05 13.17
CA THR A 118 14.55 -1.14 14.02
C THR A 118 13.15 -1.49 14.51
N GLN A 119 12.76 -2.75 14.31
CA GLN A 119 11.62 -3.38 14.96
C GLN A 119 12.15 -4.26 16.10
N ALA A 120 11.90 -3.84 17.34
CA ALA A 120 12.39 -4.55 18.53
C ALA A 120 11.34 -5.53 19.09
N GLY A 121 11.82 -6.58 19.75
CA GLY A 121 11.01 -7.47 20.58
C GLY A 121 10.03 -8.33 19.79
N VAL A 122 10.39 -8.76 18.58
CA VAL A 122 9.58 -9.71 17.81
C VAL A 122 9.71 -11.09 18.46
N GLU A 123 8.59 -11.65 18.90
CA GLU A 123 8.55 -12.98 19.50
C GLU A 123 8.53 -14.05 18.41
N ILE A 124 9.52 -14.95 18.45
CA ILE A 124 9.68 -16.03 17.48
C ILE A 124 9.73 -17.37 18.22
N PRO A 125 8.70 -18.22 18.03
CA PRO A 125 8.64 -19.56 18.64
C PRO A 125 9.88 -20.40 18.38
N GLU A 126 10.17 -21.32 19.31
CA GLU A 126 11.21 -22.32 19.09
C GLU A 126 10.89 -23.18 17.86
N GLY A 127 11.94 -23.64 17.16
CA GLY A 127 11.82 -24.44 15.94
C GLY A 127 11.81 -23.62 14.64
N ILE A 128 11.69 -22.29 14.72
CA ILE A 128 11.93 -21.39 13.59
C ILE A 128 13.39 -20.95 13.64
N THR A 129 14.12 -21.21 12.55
CA THR A 129 15.55 -20.87 12.42
C THR A 129 15.81 -19.76 11.39
N GLU A 130 14.82 -19.45 10.55
CA GLU A 130 14.90 -18.43 9.50
C GLU A 130 13.53 -17.72 9.38
N VAL A 131 13.57 -16.44 9.04
CA VAL A 131 12.39 -15.62 8.73
C VAL A 131 12.61 -14.81 7.46
N THR A 132 11.52 -14.42 6.81
CA THR A 132 11.53 -13.53 5.64
C THR A 132 10.99 -12.16 6.01
N ILE A 133 11.67 -11.11 5.57
CA ILE A 133 11.25 -9.72 5.74
C ILE A 133 10.71 -9.19 4.41
N GLU A 134 9.51 -8.62 4.47
CA GLU A 134 8.80 -8.11 3.30
C GLU A 134 8.43 -6.64 3.49
N GLY A 135 8.85 -5.79 2.55
CA GLY A 135 8.48 -4.36 2.52
C GLY A 135 7.05 -4.15 2.08
N ARG A 136 6.47 -3.00 2.45
CA ARG A 136 5.09 -2.62 2.12
C ARG A 136 5.01 -1.15 1.70
N ASP A 137 4.20 -0.87 0.68
CA ASP A 137 3.70 0.48 0.43
C ASP A 137 2.19 0.60 0.62
N GLN A 138 1.74 1.85 0.75
CA GLN A 138 0.36 2.21 1.07
C GLN A 138 -0.65 1.80 0.01
N ALA A 139 -0.27 1.84 -1.27
CA ALA A 139 -1.20 1.64 -2.38
C ALA A 139 -1.24 0.17 -2.84
N ASN A 140 -0.08 -0.48 -2.90
CA ASN A 140 0.06 -1.81 -3.48
C ASN A 140 0.20 -2.93 -2.44
N GLY A 141 0.43 -2.59 -1.17
CA GLY A 141 0.65 -3.58 -0.12
C GLY A 141 2.08 -4.14 -0.15
N TYR A 142 2.24 -5.42 0.22
CA TYR A 142 3.55 -6.06 0.31
C TYR A 142 4.04 -6.50 -1.07
N GLY A 143 5.32 -6.32 -1.33
CA GLY A 143 5.95 -6.75 -2.56
C GLY A 143 7.41 -6.33 -2.60
N GLY A 144 7.98 -6.30 -3.81
CA GLY A 144 9.38 -5.97 -4.02
C GLY A 144 10.33 -7.09 -3.59
N THR A 145 11.59 -6.72 -3.43
CA THR A 145 12.64 -7.62 -2.97
C THR A 145 12.47 -7.90 -1.48
N THR A 146 12.47 -9.18 -1.13
CA THR A 146 12.38 -9.67 0.25
C THR A 146 13.72 -10.25 0.68
N VAL A 147 14.04 -10.18 1.97
CA VAL A 147 15.28 -10.76 2.52
C VAL A 147 14.94 -11.84 3.52
N SER A 148 15.51 -13.03 3.34
CA SER A 148 15.46 -14.10 4.35
C SER A 148 16.74 -14.11 5.19
N VAL A 149 16.60 -14.24 6.49
CA VAL A 149 17.70 -14.20 7.46
C VAL A 149 17.58 -15.31 8.48
N GLU A 150 18.71 -15.94 8.79
CA GLU A 150 18.83 -16.89 9.89
C GLU A 150 18.77 -16.15 11.25
N LEU A 151 18.19 -16.82 12.25
CA LEU A 151 18.07 -16.31 13.61
C LEU A 151 19.29 -16.73 14.45
N PRO A 152 20.12 -15.78 14.94
CA PRO A 152 21.29 -16.13 15.72
C PRO A 152 20.94 -16.91 16.99
N GLY A 153 21.66 -18.02 17.22
CA GLY A 153 21.44 -18.87 18.40
C GLY A 153 20.24 -19.84 18.28
N ARG A 154 19.72 -20.04 17.07
CA ARG A 154 18.77 -21.10 16.72
C ARG A 154 19.40 -22.22 15.93
#